data_AF-A0A1D7Y6R1-F1
#
_entry.id   AF-A0A1D7Y6R1-F1
#
_cell.length_a   1.000
_cell.length_b   1.000
_cell.length_c   1.000
_cell.angle_alpha   90.00
_cell.angle_beta   90.00
_cell.angle_gamma   90.00
#
_symmetry.space_group_name_H-M   'P 1'
#
loop_
_entity.id
_entity.type
_entity.pdbx_description
1 polymer ?
#
loop_
_entity_poly.entity_id
_entity_poly.type
_entity_poly.pdbx_seq_one_letter_code
_entity_poly.pdbx_strand_id
1 'polypeptide(L)'
;MRTRFTLGAVLAAAAVLTTAAPAALAAGDGARPAARSCGALRLTGALPVPPAGMAVQQDVTIGADCGARLGAVRLVPVDRAPEATVARRARAADGTHHVSSWNEMYDCCNIRMTGLYTTADWTTGGGRVVGAATDATEQHNREPWNAGWSPASSAHGADCTADCAVSHTEAHADFTYRGIFDVTGNWYANSHHSYVDLGADGTASCRFDVELRHTFVGWNWRHGCA
;
A
#
# COMPACT_ATOMS: atom_id res chain seq x y z
N MET A 1 52.99 -83.83 -14.98
CA MET A 1 51.59 -84.03 -15.37
C MET A 1 50.67 -83.69 -14.20
N ARG A 2 49.98 -82.55 -14.27
CA ARG A 2 48.61 -82.33 -13.78
C ARG A 2 48.26 -80.87 -14.06
N THR A 3 47.48 -80.69 -15.12
CA THR A 3 46.83 -79.45 -15.55
C THR A 3 45.72 -79.07 -14.57
N ARG A 4 45.48 -77.77 -14.38
CA ARG A 4 44.13 -77.18 -14.36
C ARG A 4 44.20 -75.64 -14.35
N PHE A 5 43.49 -75.06 -15.32
CA PHE A 5 43.18 -73.65 -15.50
C PHE A 5 42.08 -73.19 -14.54
N THR A 6 42.11 -71.91 -14.14
CA THR A 6 40.94 -71.03 -13.86
C THR A 6 41.49 -69.61 -13.60
N LEU A 7 41.31 -68.66 -14.53
CA LEU A 7 40.22 -67.67 -14.62
C LEU A 7 40.29 -66.58 -13.54
N GLY A 8 40.39 -65.32 -14.02
CA GLY A 8 40.64 -64.13 -13.20
C GLY A 8 39.39 -63.43 -12.69
N ALA A 9 39.64 -62.37 -11.92
CA ALA A 9 38.78 -61.19 -11.79
C ALA A 9 39.52 -60.11 -10.99
N VAL A 10 39.77 -58.97 -11.63
CA VAL A 10 40.03 -57.69 -10.97
C VAL A 10 38.69 -57.17 -10.48
N LEU A 11 38.54 -56.83 -9.20
CA LEU A 11 37.42 -56.01 -8.73
C LEU A 11 37.86 -55.10 -7.59
N ALA A 12 37.61 -53.82 -7.83
CA ALA A 12 38.00 -52.67 -7.06
C ALA A 12 37.24 -52.55 -5.74
N ALA A 13 37.85 -51.84 -4.79
CA ALA A 13 37.28 -51.45 -3.52
C ALA A 13 35.91 -50.75 -3.70
N ALA A 14 34.87 -51.32 -3.10
CA ALA A 14 33.57 -50.67 -2.96
C ALA A 14 33.58 -49.77 -1.71
N ALA A 15 33.53 -48.46 -1.95
CA ALA A 15 33.23 -47.48 -0.93
C ALA A 15 31.78 -47.67 -0.45
N VAL A 16 31.59 -47.64 0.87
CA VAL A 16 30.28 -47.64 1.52
C VAL A 16 29.60 -46.29 1.24
N LEU A 17 28.66 -46.28 0.30
CA LEU A 17 27.70 -45.20 0.11
C LEU A 17 26.49 -45.48 1.00
N THR A 18 26.36 -44.74 2.09
CA THR A 18 25.16 -44.67 2.89
C THR A 18 24.05 -44.00 2.08
N THR A 19 23.09 -44.78 1.61
CA THR A 19 21.86 -44.27 1.00
C THR A 19 20.95 -43.73 2.09
N ALA A 20 21.01 -42.42 2.33
CA ALA A 20 19.91 -41.73 3.00
C ALA A 20 18.69 -41.79 2.10
N ALA A 21 17.66 -42.52 2.52
CA ALA A 21 16.36 -42.49 1.87
C ALA A 21 15.83 -41.05 1.86
N PRO A 22 15.24 -40.56 0.75
CA PRO A 22 14.51 -39.30 0.81
C PRO A 22 13.32 -39.53 1.74
N ALA A 23 13.29 -38.79 2.84
CA ALA A 23 12.07 -38.66 3.61
C ALA A 23 11.04 -38.00 2.68
N ALA A 24 10.11 -38.80 2.17
CA ALA A 24 8.92 -38.30 1.53
C ALA A 24 8.16 -37.49 2.59
N LEU A 25 8.26 -36.16 2.51
CA LEU A 25 7.30 -35.29 3.15
C LEU A 25 5.95 -35.63 2.55
N ALA A 26 5.12 -36.34 3.32
CA ALA A 26 3.71 -36.40 3.03
C ALA A 26 3.25 -34.95 2.90
N ALA A 27 2.84 -34.58 1.68
CA ALA A 27 2.08 -33.37 1.47
C ALA A 27 0.82 -33.54 2.29
N GLY A 28 0.82 -33.00 3.51
CA GLY A 28 -0.43 -32.73 4.18
C GLY A 28 -1.21 -31.84 3.22
N ASP A 29 -2.40 -32.28 2.83
CA ASP A 29 -3.45 -31.43 2.30
C ASP A 29 -3.87 -30.44 3.40
N GLY A 30 -2.93 -29.59 3.82
CA GLY A 30 -3.24 -28.29 4.36
C GLY A 30 -3.72 -27.48 3.17
N ALA A 31 -4.98 -27.73 2.76
CA ALA A 31 -5.69 -26.82 1.90
C ALA A 31 -5.47 -25.43 2.49
N ARG A 32 -4.68 -24.58 1.81
CA ARG A 32 -4.71 -23.15 2.06
C ARG A 32 -6.20 -22.82 2.09
N PRO A 33 -6.75 -22.25 3.17
CA PRO A 33 -8.13 -21.82 3.17
C PRO A 33 -8.31 -21.03 1.88
N ALA A 34 -9.22 -21.46 1.00
CA ALA A 34 -9.52 -20.73 -0.22
C ALA A 34 -9.71 -19.27 0.20
N ALA A 35 -9.01 -18.34 -0.46
CA ALA A 35 -9.01 -16.94 -0.07
C ALA A 35 -10.46 -16.48 0.10
N ARG A 36 -10.88 -16.30 1.35
CA ARG A 36 -12.28 -16.01 1.65
C ARG A 36 -12.51 -14.58 1.24
N SER A 37 -13.37 -14.38 0.25
CA SER A 37 -13.83 -13.03 -0.09
C SER A 37 -14.56 -12.46 1.12
N CYS A 38 -14.17 -11.25 1.50
CA CYS A 38 -14.71 -10.51 2.62
C CYS A 38 -15.79 -9.51 2.20
N GLY A 39 -16.16 -9.49 0.91
CA GLY A 39 -17.14 -8.55 0.38
C GLY A 39 -16.65 -7.11 0.43
N ALA A 40 -17.62 -6.19 0.40
CA ALA A 40 -17.35 -4.76 0.44
C ALA A 40 -16.94 -4.31 1.85
N LEU A 41 -15.96 -3.41 1.93
CA LEU A 41 -15.51 -2.81 3.18
C LEU A 41 -15.26 -1.32 2.99
N ARG A 42 -15.55 -0.55 4.03
CA ARG A 42 -15.16 0.85 4.14
C ARG A 42 -14.18 1.01 5.30
N LEU A 43 -13.08 1.69 5.04
CA LEU A 43 -12.02 1.93 6.00
C LEU A 43 -11.83 3.43 6.17
N THR A 44 -11.88 3.90 7.42
CA THR A 44 -11.68 5.31 7.74
C THR A 44 -10.54 5.47 8.73
N GLY A 45 -9.77 6.55 8.60
CA GLY A 45 -8.65 6.84 9.48
C GLY A 45 -8.41 8.33 9.59
N ALA A 46 -7.89 8.77 10.72
CA ALA A 46 -7.44 10.14 10.92
C ALA A 46 -6.09 10.10 11.64
N LEU A 47 -5.14 10.89 11.16
CA LEU A 47 -3.80 10.99 11.73
C LEU A 47 -3.44 12.47 11.91
N PRO A 48 -2.91 12.86 13.09
CA PRO A 48 -2.41 14.22 13.28
C PRO A 48 -1.18 14.43 12.40
N VAL A 49 -1.02 15.63 11.82
CA VAL A 49 0.22 15.98 11.10
C VAL A 49 1.41 15.87 12.07
N PRO A 50 2.49 15.17 11.68
CA PRO A 50 3.65 15.00 12.53
C PRO A 50 4.51 16.28 12.57
N PRO A 51 5.47 16.38 13.51
CA PRO A 51 6.46 17.45 13.48
C PRO A 51 7.28 17.45 12.18
N ALA A 52 7.83 18.61 11.82
CA ALA A 52 8.64 18.77 10.63
C ALA A 52 9.79 17.75 10.56
N GLY A 53 9.90 17.07 9.41
CA GLY A 53 10.92 16.04 9.16
C GLY A 53 10.51 14.63 9.56
N MET A 54 9.31 14.47 10.13
CA MET A 54 8.70 13.19 10.43
C MET A 54 7.49 12.94 9.55
N ALA A 55 7.06 11.68 9.51
CA ALA A 55 5.88 11.15 8.88
C ALA A 55 5.13 10.33 9.96
N VAL A 56 3.81 10.41 9.99
CA VAL A 56 2.98 9.49 10.76
C VAL A 56 2.37 8.47 9.79
N GLN A 57 2.36 7.20 10.18
CA GLN A 57 1.79 6.13 9.37
C GLN A 57 1.03 5.14 10.23
N GLN A 58 -0.02 4.58 9.67
CA GLN A 58 -0.70 3.40 10.19
C GLN A 58 -0.91 2.38 9.08
N ASP A 59 -0.73 1.10 9.43
CA ASP A 59 -1.14 -0.02 8.59
C ASP A 59 -2.43 -0.63 9.17
N VAL A 60 -3.35 -1.03 8.32
CA VAL A 60 -4.59 -1.74 8.65
C VAL A 60 -4.64 -3.01 7.82
N THR A 61 -4.92 -4.15 8.45
CA THR A 61 -5.00 -5.45 7.76
C THR A 61 -6.41 -5.99 7.84
N ILE A 62 -6.91 -6.60 6.75
CA ILE A 62 -8.17 -7.35 6.78
C ILE A 62 -7.93 -8.70 7.47
N GLY A 63 -8.51 -8.89 8.65
CA GLY A 63 -8.34 -10.09 9.47
C GLY A 63 -9.08 -11.31 8.92
N ALA A 64 -8.82 -12.48 9.52
CA ALA A 64 -9.46 -13.74 9.15
C ALA A 64 -11.00 -13.74 9.34
N ASP A 65 -11.50 -12.83 10.16
CA ASP A 65 -12.94 -12.57 10.38
C ASP A 65 -13.51 -11.54 9.40
N CYS A 66 -12.75 -11.13 8.38
CA CYS A 66 -13.12 -10.08 7.42
C CYS A 66 -13.31 -8.68 8.01
N GLY A 67 -12.91 -8.49 9.27
CA GLY A 67 -12.87 -7.18 9.92
C GLY A 67 -11.54 -6.46 9.72
N ALA A 68 -11.56 -5.14 9.74
CA ALA A 68 -10.36 -4.32 9.75
C ALA A 68 -9.61 -4.45 11.09
N ARG A 69 -8.30 -4.72 11.03
CA ARG A 69 -7.41 -4.79 12.19
C ARG A 69 -6.44 -3.62 12.12
N LEU A 70 -6.64 -2.64 12.98
CA LEU A 70 -5.80 -1.46 13.08
C LEU A 70 -4.43 -1.85 13.67
N GLY A 71 -3.37 -1.55 12.92
CA GLY A 71 -2.00 -1.61 13.43
C GLY A 71 -1.65 -0.39 14.27
N ALA A 72 -0.45 -0.43 14.86
CA ALA A 72 0.08 0.70 15.61
C ALA A 72 0.30 1.91 14.69
N VAL A 73 -0.04 3.10 15.21
CA VAL A 73 0.37 4.37 14.63
C VAL A 73 1.85 4.58 14.94
N ARG A 74 2.65 4.88 13.92
CA ARG A 74 4.10 5.03 14.04
C ARG A 74 4.54 6.39 13.52
N LEU A 75 5.45 7.03 14.23
CA LEU A 75 6.22 8.15 13.70
C LEU A 75 7.50 7.59 13.08
N VAL A 76 7.76 7.96 11.83
CA VAL A 76 8.95 7.57 11.08
C VAL A 76 9.60 8.82 10.49
N PRO A 77 10.92 8.83 10.23
CA PRO A 77 11.54 9.88 9.45
C PRO A 77 10.86 10.02 8.07
N VAL A 78 10.71 11.26 7.60
CA VAL A 78 9.95 11.54 6.36
C VAL A 78 10.58 10.93 5.10
N ASP A 79 11.88 10.67 5.09
CA ASP A 79 12.58 9.97 4.00
C ASP A 79 12.20 8.48 3.88
N ARG A 80 11.47 7.95 4.87
CA ARG A 80 10.87 6.61 4.86
C ARG A 80 9.42 6.61 4.40
N ALA A 81 8.81 7.77 4.15
CA ALA A 81 7.49 7.87 3.54
C ALA A 81 7.53 7.42 2.05
N PRO A 82 6.39 7.11 1.42
CA PRO A 82 6.37 6.72 0.01
C PRO A 82 7.06 7.74 -0.89
N GLU A 83 7.81 7.29 -1.88
CA GLU A 83 8.62 8.15 -2.77
C GLU A 83 7.79 9.26 -3.43
N ALA A 84 6.55 8.96 -3.83
CA ALA A 84 5.61 9.92 -4.41
C ALA A 84 5.30 11.11 -3.47
N THR A 85 5.38 10.90 -2.15
CA THR A 85 5.23 11.91 -1.10
C THR A 85 6.52 12.73 -0.95
N VAL A 86 7.69 12.07 -1.00
CA VAL A 86 9.00 12.71 -0.77
C VAL A 86 9.44 13.58 -1.95
N ALA A 87 9.23 13.13 -3.19
CA ALA A 87 9.71 13.81 -4.40
C ALA A 87 9.12 15.22 -4.59
N ARG A 88 7.99 15.51 -3.94
CA ARG A 88 7.22 16.74 -4.14
C ARG A 88 7.52 17.86 -3.15
N ARG A 89 8.21 17.55 -2.04
CA ARG A 89 8.58 18.51 -0.98
C ARG A 89 9.57 19.59 -1.43
N ALA A 90 10.26 19.40 -2.55
CA ALA A 90 11.40 20.22 -2.99
C ALA A 90 11.06 21.66 -3.46
N ARG A 91 9.86 22.21 -3.20
CA ARG A 91 9.40 23.49 -3.78
C ARG A 91 8.59 24.43 -2.88
N ALA A 92 8.54 24.24 -1.57
CA ALA A 92 7.90 25.24 -0.71
C ALA A 92 8.77 26.51 -0.62
N ALA A 93 8.21 27.67 -0.97
CA ALA A 93 8.85 28.95 -0.77
C ALA A 93 8.95 29.31 0.72
N ASP A 94 9.86 30.21 1.09
CA ASP A 94 9.96 30.70 2.47
C ASP A 94 8.61 31.28 2.94
N GLY A 95 8.13 30.81 4.09
CA GLY A 95 6.82 31.20 4.65
C GLY A 95 5.62 30.39 4.16
N THR A 96 5.83 29.37 3.32
CA THR A 96 4.79 28.41 2.92
C THR A 96 4.86 27.16 3.78
N HIS A 97 3.71 26.79 4.34
CA HIS A 97 3.50 25.51 5.00
C HIS A 97 3.21 24.44 3.95
N HIS A 98 3.64 23.21 4.24
CA HIS A 98 3.50 22.07 3.34
C HIS A 98 3.07 20.84 4.14
N VAL A 99 2.12 20.10 3.60
CA VAL A 99 1.71 18.79 4.11
C VAL A 99 1.52 17.84 2.94
N SER A 100 1.97 16.61 3.12
CA SER A 100 1.72 15.53 2.19
C SER A 100 0.98 14.40 2.88
N SER A 101 0.13 13.69 2.15
CA SER A 101 -0.61 12.54 2.65
C SER A 101 -0.67 11.44 1.61
N TRP A 102 -0.78 10.19 2.07
CA TRP A 102 -0.89 9.04 1.19
C TRP A 102 -1.89 8.03 1.74
N ASN A 103 -2.50 7.32 0.82
CA ASN A 103 -3.50 6.31 1.09
C ASN A 103 -3.34 5.19 0.05
N GLU A 104 -2.72 4.08 0.44
CA GLU A 104 -2.28 2.99 -0.42
C GLU A 104 -2.93 1.66 -0.02
N MET A 105 -3.45 0.93 -1.00
CA MET A 105 -3.97 -0.42 -0.82
C MET A 105 -2.97 -1.45 -1.34
N TYR A 106 -2.80 -2.54 -0.61
CA TYR A 106 -1.87 -3.62 -0.89
C TYR A 106 -2.57 -4.98 -0.80
N ASP A 107 -2.12 -5.93 -1.62
CA ASP A 107 -2.54 -7.32 -1.48
C ASP A 107 -1.85 -8.02 -0.29
N CYS A 108 -2.14 -9.31 -0.10
CA CYS A 108 -1.54 -10.12 0.97
C CYS A 108 -0.05 -10.42 0.76
N CYS A 109 0.49 -10.14 -0.43
CA CYS A 109 1.89 -10.31 -0.81
C CYS A 109 2.68 -8.99 -0.74
N ASN A 110 2.07 -7.92 -0.21
CA ASN A 110 2.67 -6.58 -0.11
C ASN A 110 2.96 -5.93 -1.48
N ILE A 111 2.19 -6.29 -2.51
CA ILE A 111 2.17 -5.58 -3.80
C ILE A 111 1.14 -4.47 -3.71
N ARG A 112 1.55 -3.23 -3.97
CA ARG A 112 0.64 -2.07 -3.98
C ARG A 112 -0.35 -2.23 -5.12
N MET A 113 -1.63 -2.29 -4.83
CA MET A 113 -2.69 -2.35 -5.83
C MET A 113 -3.01 -0.96 -6.38
N THR A 114 -3.33 -0.03 -5.48
CA THR A 114 -3.77 1.33 -5.79
C THR A 114 -3.22 2.28 -4.73
N GLY A 115 -3.08 3.56 -5.06
CA GLY A 115 -2.60 4.58 -4.15
C GLY A 115 -3.00 5.96 -4.60
N LEU A 116 -3.40 6.78 -3.64
CA LEU A 116 -3.67 8.21 -3.81
C LEU A 116 -2.66 8.98 -2.93
N TYR A 117 -1.98 9.95 -3.53
CA TYR A 117 -1.01 10.81 -2.87
C TYR A 117 -1.47 12.25 -3.06
N THR A 118 -1.54 13.01 -1.98
CA THR A 118 -2.00 14.39 -1.99
C THR A 118 -0.95 15.27 -1.36
N THR A 119 -0.70 16.43 -1.94
CA THR A 119 0.08 17.48 -1.27
C THR A 119 -0.72 18.76 -1.22
N ALA A 120 -0.60 19.46 -0.10
CA ALA A 120 -1.20 20.75 0.10
C ALA A 120 -0.14 21.75 0.57
N ASP A 121 -0.14 22.92 -0.05
CA ASP A 121 0.72 24.05 0.26
C ASP A 121 -0.16 25.22 0.68
N TRP A 122 0.17 25.91 1.78
CA TRP A 122 -0.59 27.08 2.19
C TRP A 122 0.26 28.15 2.88
N THR A 123 -0.22 29.38 2.81
CA THR A 123 0.39 30.54 3.46
C THR A 123 -0.61 31.16 4.41
N THR A 124 -0.11 31.68 5.53
CA THR A 124 -0.93 32.28 6.59
C THR A 124 -0.54 33.74 6.81
N GLY A 125 -1.53 34.59 7.11
CA GLY A 125 -1.32 36.00 7.43
C GLY A 125 -2.50 36.57 8.22
N GLY A 126 -2.22 37.33 9.28
CA GLY A 126 -3.26 37.96 10.09
C GLY A 126 -4.24 36.98 10.75
N GLY A 127 -3.79 35.76 11.06
CA GLY A 127 -4.66 34.69 11.59
C GLY A 127 -5.62 34.09 10.57
N ARG A 128 -5.30 34.20 9.27
CA ARG A 128 -6.08 33.62 8.16
C ARG A 128 -5.17 32.88 7.18
N VAL A 129 -5.72 31.89 6.48
CA VAL A 129 -5.13 31.32 5.27
C VAL A 129 -5.28 32.36 4.16
N VAL A 130 -4.17 32.80 3.57
CA VAL A 130 -4.14 33.82 2.52
C VAL A 130 -3.81 33.25 1.13
N GLY A 131 -3.40 31.99 1.09
CA GLY A 131 -3.24 31.20 -0.12
C GLY A 131 -3.22 29.71 0.24
N ALA A 132 -3.91 28.88 -0.53
CA ALA A 132 -3.84 27.44 -0.44
C ALA A 132 -3.93 26.79 -1.83
N ALA A 133 -3.14 25.74 -2.02
CA ALA A 133 -3.16 24.92 -3.21
C ALA A 133 -3.11 23.44 -2.80
N THR A 134 -3.77 22.60 -3.57
CA THR A 134 -3.71 21.14 -3.40
C THR A 134 -3.58 20.51 -4.76
N ASP A 135 -2.80 19.45 -4.84
CA ASP A 135 -2.77 18.59 -6.00
C ASP A 135 -2.59 17.14 -5.57
N ALA A 136 -3.02 16.23 -6.43
CA ALA A 136 -3.11 14.82 -6.16
C ALA A 136 -2.53 14.00 -7.32
N THR A 137 -2.00 12.84 -7.00
CA THR A 137 -1.50 11.89 -8.00
C THR A 137 -1.90 10.49 -7.60
N GLU A 138 -2.23 9.68 -8.58
CA GLU A 138 -2.58 8.28 -8.40
C GLU A 138 -1.42 7.38 -8.84
N GLN A 139 -1.26 6.25 -8.15
CA GLN A 139 -0.45 5.15 -8.63
C GLN A 139 -1.24 3.84 -8.54
N HIS A 140 -0.96 2.92 -9.44
CA HIS A 140 -1.67 1.65 -9.52
C HIS A 140 -0.76 0.58 -10.11
N ASN A 141 -0.94 -0.67 -9.69
CA ASN A 141 -0.17 -1.79 -10.21
C ASN A 141 -0.80 -2.36 -11.48
N ARG A 142 0.06 -2.54 -12.48
CA ARG A 142 -0.28 -3.18 -13.75
C ARG A 142 0.27 -4.60 -13.73
N GLU A 143 -0.56 -5.52 -14.19
CA GLU A 143 -0.07 -6.82 -14.63
C GLU A 143 0.59 -6.64 -16.02
N PRO A 144 1.36 -7.62 -16.50
CA PRO A 144 1.78 -7.63 -17.91
C PRO A 144 0.57 -7.55 -18.86
N TRP A 145 0.80 -7.49 -20.18
CA TRP A 145 -0.27 -7.49 -21.21
C TRP A 145 -1.39 -6.45 -21.02
N ASN A 146 -1.09 -5.31 -20.39
CA ASN A 146 -2.03 -4.21 -20.17
C ASN A 146 -3.26 -4.60 -19.33
N ALA A 147 -3.07 -5.50 -18.35
CA ALA A 147 -4.07 -5.88 -17.35
C ALA A 147 -3.75 -5.26 -15.97
N GLY A 148 -4.60 -5.53 -14.98
CA GLY A 148 -4.44 -5.11 -13.60
C GLY A 148 -5.33 -3.93 -13.23
N TRP A 149 -4.85 -3.11 -12.29
CA TRP A 149 -5.54 -1.92 -11.82
C TRP A 149 -5.40 -0.78 -12.84
N SER A 150 -6.41 0.08 -12.91
CA SER A 150 -6.41 1.32 -13.69
C SER A 150 -7.20 2.41 -12.97
N PRO A 151 -6.83 3.69 -13.14
CA PRO A 151 -7.65 4.80 -12.70
C PRO A 151 -8.92 4.84 -13.56
N ALA A 152 -10.05 5.10 -12.93
CA ALA A 152 -11.34 5.30 -13.59
C ALA A 152 -11.73 6.79 -13.58
N SER A 153 -11.52 7.46 -12.45
CA SER A 153 -11.76 8.89 -12.25
C SER A 153 -10.81 9.41 -11.18
N SER A 154 -10.49 10.69 -11.25
CA SER A 154 -9.90 11.40 -10.13
C SER A 154 -10.27 12.87 -10.12
N ALA A 155 -10.25 13.45 -8.93
CA ALA A 155 -10.54 14.85 -8.69
C ALA A 155 -9.82 15.31 -7.42
N HIS A 156 -9.50 16.59 -7.36
CA HIS A 156 -9.05 17.24 -6.14
C HIS A 156 -9.50 18.69 -6.12
N GLY A 157 -9.58 19.27 -4.94
CA GLY A 157 -10.04 20.64 -4.77
C GLY A 157 -9.87 21.14 -3.35
N ALA A 158 -10.24 22.40 -3.17
CA ALA A 158 -10.32 23.05 -1.87
C ALA A 158 -11.62 23.85 -1.82
N ASP A 159 -12.24 23.91 -0.64
CA ASP A 159 -13.46 24.69 -0.42
C ASP A 159 -13.18 26.20 -0.36
N CYS A 160 -12.01 26.56 0.14
CA CYS A 160 -11.48 27.91 0.25
C CYS A 160 -9.99 27.91 -0.08
N THR A 161 -9.54 28.86 -0.88
CA THR A 161 -8.12 29.03 -1.24
C THR A 161 -7.49 30.33 -0.72
N ALA A 162 -8.29 31.25 -0.17
CA ALA A 162 -7.81 32.48 0.44
C ALA A 162 -8.88 33.12 1.34
N ASP A 163 -8.43 33.89 2.33
CA ASP A 163 -9.25 34.66 3.27
C ASP A 163 -10.21 33.81 4.11
N CYS A 164 -9.74 32.67 4.63
CA CYS A 164 -10.49 31.80 5.53
C CYS A 164 -9.68 31.42 6.77
N ALA A 165 -10.37 30.98 7.84
CA ALA A 165 -9.71 30.51 9.06
C ALA A 165 -9.08 29.13 8.89
N VAL A 166 -9.75 28.27 8.11
CA VAL A 166 -9.31 26.93 7.73
C VAL A 166 -9.61 26.76 6.24
N SER A 167 -8.70 26.13 5.51
CA SER A 167 -8.94 25.65 4.14
C SER A 167 -9.08 24.13 4.19
N HIS A 168 -10.21 23.62 3.71
CA HIS A 168 -10.49 22.18 3.63
C HIS A 168 -10.17 21.71 2.22
N THR A 169 -9.22 20.79 2.11
CA THR A 169 -8.81 20.25 0.82
C THR A 169 -9.16 18.77 0.74
N GLU A 170 -9.54 18.34 -0.45
CA GLU A 170 -9.92 16.96 -0.71
C GLU A 170 -9.30 16.45 -2.00
N ALA A 171 -9.00 15.16 -2.01
CA ALA A 171 -8.60 14.43 -3.19
C ALA A 171 -9.34 13.09 -3.22
N HIS A 172 -9.70 12.67 -4.43
CA HIS A 172 -10.44 11.47 -4.68
C HIS A 172 -9.90 10.76 -5.92
N ALA A 173 -9.84 9.42 -5.86
CA ALA A 173 -9.52 8.59 -7.01
C ALA A 173 -10.28 7.26 -6.95
N ASP A 174 -10.92 6.93 -8.06
CA ASP A 174 -11.54 5.63 -8.29
C ASP A 174 -10.62 4.77 -9.15
N PHE A 175 -10.57 3.49 -8.80
CA PHE A 175 -9.81 2.48 -9.52
C PHE A 175 -10.69 1.28 -9.83
N THR A 176 -10.48 0.71 -11.00
CA THR A 176 -11.06 -0.57 -11.42
C THR A 176 -9.93 -1.55 -11.69
N TYR A 177 -10.23 -2.84 -11.61
CA TYR A 177 -9.28 -3.89 -11.94
C TYR A 177 -9.86 -4.80 -13.01
N ARG A 178 -9.08 -5.09 -14.04
CA ARG A 178 -9.36 -6.13 -15.03
C ARG A 178 -8.08 -6.92 -15.29
N GLY A 179 -8.06 -8.19 -14.92
CA GLY A 179 -6.87 -9.02 -15.03
C GLY A 179 -7.14 -10.48 -14.70
N ILE A 180 -6.10 -11.22 -14.33
CA ILE A 180 -6.20 -12.67 -14.10
C ILE A 180 -7.20 -13.03 -13.00
N PHE A 181 -7.40 -12.15 -12.01
CA PHE A 181 -8.32 -12.37 -10.89
C PHE A 181 -9.77 -11.93 -11.18
N ASP A 182 -9.99 -11.17 -12.25
CA ASP A 182 -11.30 -10.71 -12.73
C ASP A 182 -11.17 -10.28 -14.19
N VAL A 183 -11.50 -11.21 -15.08
CA VAL A 183 -11.42 -10.98 -16.53
C VAL A 183 -12.51 -10.03 -17.04
N THR A 184 -13.60 -9.87 -16.28
CA THR A 184 -14.77 -9.07 -16.66
C THR A 184 -14.58 -7.60 -16.32
N GLY A 185 -13.82 -7.30 -15.28
CA GLY A 185 -13.55 -5.95 -14.79
C GLY A 185 -14.65 -5.35 -13.91
N ASN A 186 -15.57 -6.18 -13.41
CA ASN A 186 -16.78 -5.73 -12.71
C ASN A 186 -16.76 -6.04 -11.20
N TRP A 187 -15.83 -6.90 -10.76
CA TRP A 187 -15.80 -7.44 -9.42
C TRP A 187 -15.01 -6.54 -8.46
N TYR A 188 -13.84 -6.06 -8.87
CA TYR A 188 -12.94 -5.27 -8.03
C TYR A 188 -12.97 -3.79 -8.43
N ALA A 189 -13.18 -2.95 -7.42
CA ALA A 189 -13.03 -1.51 -7.51
C ALA A 189 -12.64 -0.97 -6.14
N ASN A 190 -11.81 0.06 -6.14
CA ASN A 190 -11.37 0.77 -4.94
C ASN A 190 -11.61 2.26 -5.15
N SER A 191 -12.11 2.95 -4.14
CA SER A 191 -12.23 4.40 -4.12
C SER A 191 -11.42 4.92 -2.94
N HIS A 192 -10.48 5.82 -3.22
CA HIS A 192 -9.68 6.49 -2.20
C HIS A 192 -10.17 7.91 -2.03
N HIS A 193 -10.29 8.36 -0.79
CA HIS A 193 -10.47 9.76 -0.45
C HIS A 193 -9.44 10.18 0.59
N SER A 194 -8.88 11.36 0.39
CA SER A 194 -8.01 12.04 1.34
C SER A 194 -8.59 13.42 1.61
N TYR A 195 -8.60 13.81 2.87
CA TYR A 195 -9.04 15.11 3.35
C TYR A 195 -7.91 15.73 4.15
N VAL A 196 -7.61 16.99 3.91
CA VAL A 196 -6.62 17.75 4.66
C VAL A 196 -7.21 19.08 5.10
N ASP A 197 -7.20 19.34 6.39
CA ASP A 197 -7.61 20.62 6.95
C ASP A 197 -6.36 21.46 7.21
N LEU A 198 -6.30 22.68 6.64
CA LEU A 198 -5.15 23.59 6.72
C LEU A 198 -5.50 24.80 7.59
N GLY A 199 -4.88 24.89 8.77
CA GLY A 199 -5.12 25.94 9.75
C GLY A 199 -4.31 27.20 9.50
N ALA A 200 -4.91 28.35 9.80
CA ALA A 200 -4.23 29.65 9.77
C ALA A 200 -3.12 29.82 10.84
N ASP A 201 -3.02 28.91 11.80
CA ASP A 201 -1.94 28.81 12.78
C ASP A 201 -0.76 27.94 12.29
N GLY A 202 -0.82 27.48 11.03
CA GLY A 202 0.19 26.61 10.43
C GLY A 202 0.03 25.13 10.81
N THR A 203 -1.04 24.75 11.51
CA THR A 203 -1.37 23.35 11.78
C THR A 203 -2.13 22.72 10.61
N ALA A 204 -2.11 21.40 10.53
CA ALA A 204 -2.95 20.66 9.61
C ALA A 204 -3.34 19.29 10.18
N SER A 205 -4.35 18.65 9.59
CA SER A 205 -4.74 17.27 9.92
C SER A 205 -5.12 16.48 8.68
N CYS A 206 -4.75 15.20 8.66
CA CYS A 206 -5.07 14.30 7.56
C CYS A 206 -6.17 13.31 7.98
N ARG A 207 -7.17 13.15 7.12
CA ARG A 207 -8.22 12.12 7.25
C ARG A 207 -8.35 11.37 5.95
N PHE A 208 -8.67 10.09 6.05
CA PHE A 208 -8.71 9.18 4.92
C PHE A 208 -9.97 8.33 4.94
N ASP A 209 -10.45 8.02 3.75
CA ASP A 209 -11.48 7.03 3.49
C ASP A 209 -11.02 6.11 2.36
N VAL A 210 -11.35 4.83 2.48
CA VAL A 210 -11.21 3.87 1.38
C VAL A 210 -12.46 3.00 1.33
N GLU A 211 -13.09 2.98 0.17
CA GLU A 211 -14.18 2.06 -0.12
C GLU A 211 -13.66 0.96 -1.06
N LEU A 212 -13.86 -0.28 -0.65
CA LEU A 212 -13.43 -1.47 -1.37
C LEU A 212 -14.67 -2.26 -1.76
N ARG A 213 -14.90 -2.48 -3.06
CA ARG A 213 -16.06 -3.24 -3.54
C ARG A 213 -15.98 -4.72 -3.13
N HIS A 214 -14.78 -5.30 -3.23
CA HIS A 214 -14.51 -6.66 -2.80
C HIS A 214 -13.10 -6.75 -2.22
N THR A 215 -12.98 -7.44 -1.09
CA THR A 215 -11.73 -7.58 -0.33
C THR A 215 -11.43 -9.03 -0.01
N PHE A 216 -10.21 -9.28 0.46
CA PHE A 216 -9.78 -10.57 0.98
C PHE A 216 -9.02 -10.43 2.28
N VAL A 217 -9.05 -11.50 3.06
CA VAL A 217 -8.18 -11.68 4.21
C VAL A 217 -6.72 -11.43 3.81
N GLY A 218 -6.02 -10.62 4.60
CA GLY A 218 -4.62 -10.30 4.43
C GLY A 218 -4.35 -9.10 3.51
N TRP A 219 -5.36 -8.51 2.86
CA TRP A 219 -5.19 -7.20 2.22
C TRP A 219 -4.82 -6.14 3.25
N ASN A 220 -4.00 -5.17 2.85
CA ASN A 220 -3.47 -4.16 3.74
C ASN A 220 -3.73 -2.77 3.19
N TRP A 221 -4.18 -1.89 4.06
CA TRP A 221 -4.30 -0.47 3.81
C TRP A 221 -3.19 0.25 4.58
N ARG A 222 -2.39 1.06 3.89
CA ARG A 222 -1.38 1.92 4.52
C ARG A 222 -1.74 3.37 4.24
N HIS A 223 -1.85 4.17 5.30
CA HIS A 223 -2.10 5.59 5.17
C HIS A 223 -1.19 6.40 6.10
N GLY A 224 -0.97 7.66 5.75
CA GLY A 224 -0.07 8.51 6.50
C GLY A 224 -0.05 9.95 6.03
N CYS A 225 0.64 10.78 6.83
CA CYS A 225 0.69 12.23 6.73
C CYS A 225 2.11 12.70 7.10
N ALA A 226 2.64 13.72 6.43
CA ALA A 226 4.03 14.18 6.55
C ALA A 226 4.21 15.67 6.25
#